data_AF-A0A959ZUU6-F1
#
_entry.id   AF-A0A959ZUU6-F1
#
_cell.length_a   1.000
_cell.length_b   1.000
_cell.length_c   1.000
_cell.angle_alpha   90.00
_cell.angle_beta   90.00
_cell.angle_gamma   90.00
#
_symmetry.space_group_name_H-M   'P 1'
#
loop_
_entity.id
_entity.type
_entity.pdbx_description
1 polymer ?
#
loop_
_entity_poly.entity_id
_entity_poly.type
_entity_poly.pdbx_seq_one_letter_code
_entity_poly.pdbx_strand_id
1 'polypeptide(L)'
;MRRLLRRLGILPAGVSTPRRPLTRDPHYDPEAFGRFSEGVARLIGTARFLVFQTVIVIAWIGLNIAFDGLRFDEYPFILLTLALSLQAAYAAPLILLAQTRQGERDRITSERDRRTAVRTRTEAEYLAREIASIRLALGELGGELHDVRRASRDIAEAVARLETSLTPGSEGPREHRDRA
;
A
#
# COMPACT_ATOMS: atom_id res chain seq x y z
N MET A 1 14.48 35.00 56.02
CA MET A 1 13.63 33.89 56.54
C MET A 1 13.19 32.89 55.44
N ARG A 2 14.04 32.49 54.49
CA ARG A 2 13.69 31.52 53.41
C ARG A 2 14.68 30.36 53.27
N ARG A 3 15.44 30.07 54.34
CA ARG A 3 16.44 28.98 54.38
C ARG A 3 16.09 27.88 55.40
N LEU A 4 14.87 27.87 55.94
CA LEU A 4 14.42 26.95 56.99
C LEU A 4 13.38 25.90 56.53
N LEU A 5 13.00 25.88 55.25
CA LEU A 5 12.02 24.91 54.70
C LEU A 5 12.62 23.90 53.70
N ARG A 6 13.94 23.70 53.72
CA ARG A 6 14.61 22.59 52.99
C ARG A 6 14.80 21.33 53.84
N ARG A 7 14.23 21.31 55.04
CA ARG A 7 14.15 20.14 55.94
C ARG A 7 12.82 19.39 55.83
N LEU A 8 11.95 19.76 54.89
CA LEU A 8 10.84 18.91 54.48
C LEU A 8 11.41 17.80 53.59
N GLY A 9 11.48 16.59 54.12
CA GLY A 9 11.99 15.39 53.44
C GLY A 9 11.16 15.01 52.21
N ILE A 10 11.41 15.69 51.10
CA ILE A 10 10.88 15.36 49.77
C ILE A 10 12.09 15.23 48.85
N LEU A 11 12.90 14.20 49.09
CA LEU A 11 13.74 13.63 48.05
C LEU A 11 13.06 12.32 47.63
N PRO A 12 12.55 12.22 46.39
CA PRO A 12 11.97 10.97 45.91
C PRO A 12 13.01 9.86 46.04
N ALA A 13 12.56 8.73 46.60
CA ALA A 13 13.34 7.52 46.76
C ALA A 13 14.12 7.18 45.49
N GLY A 14 15.34 6.66 45.69
CA GLY A 14 16.37 6.45 44.69
C GLY A 14 15.83 6.03 43.33
N VAL A 15 16.28 6.75 42.30
CA VAL A 15 16.22 6.28 40.92
C VAL A 15 17.05 5.00 40.86
N SER A 16 16.38 3.87 41.04
CA SER A 16 16.87 2.55 40.67
C SER A 16 17.11 2.60 39.16
N THR A 17 18.29 3.00 38.72
CA THR A 17 18.70 2.83 37.33
C THR A 17 18.63 1.34 37.04
N PRO A 18 17.69 0.85 36.21
CA PRO A 18 17.65 -0.56 35.90
C PRO A 18 18.96 -0.88 35.18
N ARG A 19 19.76 -1.78 35.76
CA ARG A 19 20.91 -2.38 35.09
C ARG A 19 20.39 -2.98 33.79
N ARG A 20 20.67 -2.34 32.66
CA ARG A 20 20.40 -2.91 31.34
C ARG A 20 21.06 -4.29 31.31
N PRO A 21 20.31 -5.38 31.14
CA PRO A 21 20.95 -6.65 30.86
C PRO A 21 21.77 -6.45 29.59
N LEU A 22 23.04 -6.85 29.65
CA LEU A 22 23.89 -7.02 28.48
C LEU A 22 23.34 -8.20 27.68
N THR A 23 22.13 -8.04 27.12
CA THR A 23 21.64 -8.94 26.09
C THR A 23 22.61 -8.74 24.94
N ARG A 24 23.47 -9.74 24.78
CA ARG A 24 24.35 -9.87 23.63
C ARG A 24 23.42 -10.18 22.46
N ASP A 25 22.80 -9.15 21.90
CA ASP A 25 22.00 -9.28 20.70
C ASP A 25 22.91 -9.94 19.66
N PRO A 26 22.60 -11.17 19.21
CA PRO A 26 23.33 -11.76 18.11
C PRO A 26 23.15 -10.79 16.95
N HIS A 27 24.20 -10.04 16.63
CA HIS A 27 24.19 -9.09 15.53
C HIS A 27 24.20 -9.91 14.25
N TYR A 28 23.02 -10.39 13.89
CA TYR A 28 22.77 -11.13 12.68
C TYR A 28 22.90 -10.15 11.54
N ASP A 29 24.02 -10.24 10.81
CA ASP A 29 24.32 -9.36 9.68
C ASP A 29 23.31 -9.62 8.54
N PRO A 30 22.35 -8.70 8.33
CA PRO A 30 21.29 -8.90 7.35
C PRO A 30 21.81 -8.83 5.91
N GLU A 31 23.01 -8.30 5.68
CA GLU A 31 23.64 -8.18 4.37
C GLU A 31 24.29 -9.49 3.92
N ALA A 32 24.95 -10.21 4.85
CA ALA A 32 25.53 -11.52 4.57
C ALA A 32 24.46 -12.54 4.15
N PHE A 33 23.34 -12.57 4.88
CA PHE A 33 22.24 -13.47 4.56
C PHE A 33 21.44 -13.06 3.31
N GLY A 34 21.36 -11.75 3.03
CA GLY A 34 20.74 -11.25 1.81
C GLY A 34 21.46 -11.77 0.56
N ARG A 35 22.79 -11.65 0.55
CA ARG A 35 23.64 -12.17 -0.54
C ARG A 35 23.58 -13.69 -0.67
N PHE A 36 23.54 -14.40 0.46
CA PHE A 36 23.37 -15.85 0.46
C PHE A 36 22.03 -16.29 -0.13
N SER A 37 20.94 -15.66 0.30
CA SER A 37 19.58 -15.94 -0.20
C SER A 37 19.46 -15.65 -1.70
N GLU A 38 20.08 -14.58 -2.18
CA GLU A 38 20.09 -14.24 -3.61
C GLU A 38 20.90 -15.26 -4.44
N GLY A 39 22.00 -15.78 -3.87
CA GLY A 39 22.77 -16.89 -4.45
C GLY A 39 21.95 -18.18 -4.54
N VAL A 40 21.27 -18.55 -3.46
CA VAL A 40 20.43 -19.76 -3.39
C VAL A 40 19.20 -19.63 -4.31
N ALA A 41 18.57 -18.45 -4.38
CA ALA A 41 17.44 -18.20 -5.27
C ALA A 41 17.84 -18.34 -6.75
N ARG A 42 19.02 -17.83 -7.15
CA ARG A 42 19.57 -18.06 -8.49
C ARG A 42 19.92 -19.52 -8.74
N LEU A 43 20.40 -20.23 -7.71
CA LEU A 43 20.76 -21.65 -7.82
C LEU A 43 19.53 -22.55 -8.04
N ILE A 44 18.45 -22.33 -7.27
CA ILE A 44 17.21 -23.13 -7.34
C ILE A 44 16.31 -22.70 -8.51
N GLY A 45 16.25 -21.40 -8.81
CA GLY A 45 15.41 -20.88 -9.90
C GLY A 45 15.92 -21.20 -11.30
N THR A 46 17.15 -21.69 -11.43
CA THR A 46 17.76 -22.01 -12.73
C THR A 46 17.75 -23.52 -12.94
N ALA A 47 17.11 -23.99 -14.01
CA ALA A 47 17.09 -25.42 -14.42
C ALA A 47 18.49 -26.08 -14.52
N ARG A 48 19.55 -25.28 -14.56
CA ARG A 48 20.96 -25.69 -14.54
C ARG A 48 21.35 -26.51 -13.32
N PHE A 49 20.77 -26.27 -12.13
CA PHE A 49 21.11 -27.05 -10.93
C PHE A 49 20.69 -28.51 -11.07
N LEU A 50 19.46 -28.74 -11.55
CA LEU A 50 18.96 -30.09 -11.80
C LEU A 50 19.80 -30.83 -12.83
N VAL A 51 20.18 -30.17 -13.93
CA VAL A 51 21.06 -30.75 -14.96
C VAL A 51 22.41 -31.15 -14.38
N PHE A 52 23.05 -30.27 -13.60
CA PHE A 52 24.34 -30.57 -12.97
C PHE A 52 24.24 -31.74 -11.99
N GLN A 53 23.20 -31.77 -11.15
CA GLN A 53 22.95 -32.88 -10.23
C GLN A 53 22.76 -34.22 -10.96
N THR A 54 21.98 -34.22 -12.06
CA THR A 54 21.78 -35.42 -12.88
C THR A 54 23.08 -35.91 -13.51
N VAL A 55 23.93 -35.01 -14.00
CA VAL A 55 25.25 -35.37 -14.55
C VAL A 55 26.13 -36.02 -13.49
N ILE A 56 26.15 -35.50 -12.26
CA ILE A 56 26.92 -36.12 -11.16
C ILE A 56 26.43 -37.54 -10.86
N VAL A 57 25.11 -37.74 -10.78
CA VAL A 57 24.53 -39.07 -10.51
C VAL A 57 24.89 -40.05 -11.63
N ILE A 58 24.76 -39.65 -12.89
CA ILE A 58 25.13 -40.47 -14.05
C ILE A 58 26.63 -40.78 -14.03
N ALA A 59 27.48 -39.78 -13.74
CA ALA A 59 28.92 -39.97 -13.66
C ALA A 59 29.31 -40.94 -12.53
N TRP A 60 28.64 -40.89 -11.37
CA TRP A 60 28.87 -41.82 -10.27
C TRP A 60 28.52 -43.25 -10.62
N ILE A 61 27.36 -43.45 -11.27
CA ILE A 61 26.92 -44.76 -11.76
C ILE A 61 27.91 -45.26 -12.82
N GLY A 62 28.28 -44.41 -13.79
CA GLY A 62 29.23 -44.74 -14.85
C GLY A 62 30.61 -45.10 -14.32
N LEU A 63 31.13 -44.37 -13.34
CA LEU A 63 32.42 -44.67 -12.70
C LEU A 63 32.39 -46.02 -11.98
N ASN A 64 31.31 -46.34 -11.26
CA ASN A 64 31.17 -47.62 -10.57
C ASN A 64 31.01 -48.82 -11.50
N ILE A 65 30.36 -48.64 -12.65
CA ILE A 65 30.20 -49.72 -13.64
C ILE A 65 31.48 -49.90 -14.49
N ALA A 66 32.19 -48.82 -14.80
CA ALA A 66 33.37 -48.86 -15.67
C ALA A 66 34.64 -49.40 -14.98
N PHE A 67 34.76 -49.29 -13.66
CA PHE A 67 35.91 -49.77 -12.89
C PHE A 67 35.61 -51.11 -12.19
N ASP A 68 35.72 -52.21 -12.93
CA ASP A 68 35.48 -53.58 -12.43
C ASP A 68 36.41 -54.00 -11.26
N GLY A 69 37.58 -53.36 -11.14
CA GLY A 69 38.58 -53.67 -10.10
C GLY A 69 38.37 -52.96 -8.76
N LEU A 70 37.56 -51.91 -8.71
CA LEU A 70 37.34 -51.05 -7.53
C LEU A 70 35.85 -50.71 -7.43
N ARG A 71 35.04 -51.74 -7.15
CA ARG A 71 33.58 -51.65 -6.96
C ARG A 71 33.29 -50.94 -5.64
N PHE A 72 33.43 -49.62 -5.63
CA PHE A 72 33.32 -48.78 -4.44
C PHE A 72 31.87 -48.71 -3.93
N ASP A 73 30.88 -48.79 -4.84
CA ASP A 73 29.44 -48.73 -4.54
C ASP A 73 28.68 -49.66 -5.51
N GLU A 74 28.61 -50.96 -5.17
CA GLU A 74 27.90 -51.97 -5.96
C GLU A 74 26.37 -51.83 -5.83
N TYR A 75 25.63 -52.26 -6.86
CA TYR A 75 24.16 -52.26 -6.86
C TYR A 75 23.64 -52.91 -5.58
N PRO A 76 22.89 -52.19 -4.70
CA PRO A 76 21.97 -51.07 -5.00
C PRO A 76 22.47 -49.63 -4.74
N PHE A 77 23.77 -49.32 -4.82
CA PHE A 77 24.35 -47.98 -4.61
C PHE A 77 24.02 -47.35 -3.24
N ILE A 78 24.47 -47.99 -2.16
CA ILE A 78 24.20 -47.55 -0.79
C ILE A 78 24.83 -46.19 -0.48
N LEU A 79 26.03 -45.91 -1.00
CA LEU A 79 26.73 -44.64 -0.72
C LEU A 79 26.06 -43.48 -1.44
N LEU A 80 25.65 -43.66 -2.70
CA LEU A 80 24.84 -42.68 -3.42
C LEU A 80 23.54 -42.38 -2.66
N THR A 81 22.86 -43.42 -2.19
CA THR A 81 21.59 -43.29 -1.46
C THR A 81 21.77 -42.57 -0.13
N LEU A 82 22.83 -42.89 0.62
CA LEU A 82 23.19 -42.19 1.85
C LEU A 82 23.53 -40.73 1.59
N ALA A 83 24.29 -40.42 0.55
CA ALA A 83 24.63 -39.06 0.17
C ALA A 83 23.37 -38.25 -0.20
N LEU A 84 22.46 -38.82 -0.99
CA LEU A 84 21.20 -38.15 -1.39
C LEU A 84 20.25 -37.96 -0.21
N SER A 85 20.16 -38.92 0.71
CA SER A 85 19.31 -38.79 1.90
C SER A 85 19.87 -37.72 2.86
N LEU A 86 21.20 -37.68 3.05
CA LEU A 86 21.85 -36.60 3.78
C LEU A 86 21.64 -35.25 3.09
N GLN A 87 21.72 -35.22 1.76
CA GLN A 87 21.49 -34.01 0.96
C GLN A 87 20.11 -33.42 1.21
N ALA A 88 19.08 -34.27 1.21
CA ALA A 88 17.72 -33.84 1.53
C ALA A 88 17.58 -33.38 2.99
N ALA A 89 18.21 -34.10 3.93
CA ALA A 89 18.13 -33.79 5.36
C ALA A 89 18.74 -32.42 5.72
N TYR A 90 19.86 -32.03 5.11
CA TYR A 90 20.46 -30.72 5.37
C TYR A 90 19.79 -29.58 4.59
N ALA A 91 19.11 -29.88 3.48
CA ALA A 91 18.39 -28.88 2.71
C ALA A 91 17.21 -28.28 3.50
N ALA A 92 16.47 -29.11 4.24
CA ALA A 92 15.30 -28.68 5.03
C ALA A 92 15.59 -27.52 6.02
N PRO A 93 16.62 -27.58 6.89
CA PRO A 93 16.92 -26.47 7.80
C PRO A 93 17.44 -25.21 7.08
N LEU A 94 18.18 -25.37 5.97
CA LEU A 94 18.63 -24.24 5.15
C LEU A 94 17.45 -23.51 4.50
N ILE A 95 16.49 -24.27 3.97
CA ILE A 95 15.24 -23.75 3.41
C ILE A 95 14.43 -23.07 4.51
N LEU A 96 14.33 -23.66 5.70
CA LEU A 96 13.59 -23.09 6.83
C LEU A 96 14.17 -21.72 7.25
N LEU A 97 15.50 -21.57 7.30
CA LEU A 97 16.14 -20.28 7.55
C LEU A 97 15.86 -19.26 6.44
N ALA A 98 15.86 -19.70 5.17
CA ALA A 98 15.49 -18.84 4.05
C ALA A 98 14.04 -18.36 4.13
N GLN A 99 13.13 -19.24 4.55
CA GLN A 99 11.69 -18.97 4.63
C GLN A 99 11.31 -18.05 5.80
N THR A 100 11.93 -18.17 6.97
CA THR A 100 11.59 -17.32 8.14
C THR A 100 11.77 -15.82 7.83
N ARG A 101 12.77 -15.46 7.00
CA ARG A 101 12.98 -14.07 6.58
C ARG A 101 12.07 -13.63 5.43
N GLN A 102 11.66 -14.54 4.53
CA GLN A 102 10.63 -14.22 3.54
C GLN A 102 9.33 -13.85 4.25
N GLY A 103 8.91 -14.65 5.24
CA GLY A 103 7.72 -14.36 6.04
C GLY A 103 7.78 -13.01 6.77
N GLU A 104 8.94 -12.61 7.30
CA GLU A 104 9.09 -11.31 7.97
C GLU A 104 9.02 -10.12 6.99
N ARG A 105 9.63 -10.24 5.81
CA ARG A 105 9.51 -9.22 4.75
C ARG A 105 8.08 -9.11 4.24
N ASP A 106 7.41 -10.25 4.06
CA ASP A 106 6.03 -10.31 3.60
C ASP A 106 5.10 -9.69 4.64
N ARG A 107 5.35 -9.93 5.94
CA ARG A 107 4.62 -9.29 7.03
C ARG A 107 4.78 -7.77 7.02
N ILE A 108 6.01 -7.26 6.93
CA ILE A 108 6.27 -5.82 6.89
C ILE A 108 5.61 -5.17 5.67
N THR A 109 5.68 -5.84 4.51
CA THR A 109 5.06 -5.38 3.26
C THR A 109 3.54 -5.33 3.41
N SER A 110 2.92 -6.39 3.93
CA SER A 110 1.49 -6.46 4.22
C SER A 110 1.03 -5.38 5.21
N GLU A 111 1.80 -5.11 6.27
CA GLU A 111 1.50 -4.04 7.21
C GLU A 111 1.59 -2.65 6.57
N ARG A 112 2.58 -2.41 5.70
CA ARG A 112 2.71 -1.16 4.94
C ARG A 112 1.54 -0.96 3.99
N ASP A 113 1.18 -1.98 3.21
CA ASP A 113 0.06 -1.93 2.28
C ASP A 113 -1.24 -1.64 3.01
N ARG A 114 -1.45 -2.27 4.18
CA ARG A 114 -2.63 -2.00 5.00
C ARG A 114 -2.68 -0.55 5.50
N ARG A 115 -1.54 0.02 5.92
CA ARG A 115 -1.47 1.44 6.33
C ARG A 115 -1.74 2.38 5.14
N THR A 116 -1.19 2.08 3.98
CA THR A 116 -1.43 2.86 2.76
C THR A 116 -2.91 2.80 2.37
N ALA A 117 -3.51 1.61 2.35
CA ALA A 117 -4.93 1.44 2.02
C ALA A 117 -5.86 2.23 2.97
N VAL A 118 -5.55 2.23 4.27
CA VAL A 118 -6.30 3.04 5.25
C VAL A 118 -6.18 4.53 4.93
N ARG A 119 -4.97 5.03 4.66
CA ARG A 119 -4.74 6.45 4.30
C ARG A 119 -5.49 6.82 3.03
N THR A 120 -5.36 6.03 1.97
CA THR A 120 -6.04 6.26 0.69
C THR A 120 -7.55 6.29 0.87
N ARG A 121 -8.12 5.41 1.70
CA ARG A 121 -9.55 5.43 2.00
C ARG A 121 -9.96 6.71 2.73
N THR A 122 -9.21 7.13 3.74
CA THR A 122 -9.49 8.38 4.46
C THR A 122 -9.36 9.61 3.56
N GLU A 123 -8.36 9.66 2.69
CA GLU A 123 -8.21 10.73 1.68
C GLU A 123 -9.38 10.74 0.69
N ALA A 124 -9.82 9.57 0.22
CA ALA A 124 -10.99 9.46 -0.65
C ALA A 124 -12.28 9.92 0.07
N GLU A 125 -12.49 9.54 1.33
CA GLU A 125 -13.62 9.99 2.14
C GLU A 125 -13.58 11.52 2.38
N TYR A 126 -12.39 12.09 2.57
CA TYR A 126 -12.21 13.54 2.69
C TYR A 126 -12.56 14.25 1.39
N LEU A 127 -11.99 13.81 0.25
CA LEU A 127 -12.28 14.37 -1.06
C LEU A 127 -13.77 14.26 -1.42
N ALA A 128 -14.44 13.15 -1.07
CA ALA A 128 -15.87 12.99 -1.29
C ALA A 128 -16.71 14.00 -0.50
N ARG A 129 -16.32 14.29 0.76
CA ARG A 129 -16.98 15.33 1.57
C ARG A 129 -16.75 16.72 1.00
N GLU A 130 -15.55 16.99 0.52
CA GLU A 130 -15.21 18.27 -0.10
C GLU A 130 -15.98 18.49 -1.42
N ILE A 131 -16.11 17.44 -2.24
CA ILE A 131 -16.94 17.52 -3.45
C ILE A 131 -18.41 17.73 -3.09
N ALA A 132 -18.90 17.08 -2.04
CA ALA A 132 -20.27 17.25 -1.57
C ALA A 132 -20.53 18.68 -1.06
N SER A 133 -19.61 19.27 -0.29
CA SER A 133 -19.73 20.65 0.19
C SER A 133 -19.70 21.64 -0.97
N ILE A 134 -18.80 21.47 -1.93
CA ILE A 134 -18.75 22.27 -3.16
C ILE A 134 -20.06 22.17 -3.94
N ARG A 135 -20.62 20.96 -4.09
CA ARG A 135 -21.89 20.76 -4.80
C ARG A 135 -23.06 21.48 -4.11
N LEU A 136 -23.10 21.50 -2.78
CA LEU A 136 -24.12 22.22 -2.03
C LEU A 136 -23.96 23.74 -2.22
N ALA A 137 -22.75 24.27 -2.10
CA ALA A 137 -22.45 25.67 -2.33
C ALA A 137 -22.82 26.12 -3.76
N LEU A 138 -22.51 25.31 -4.78
CA LEU A 138 -22.94 25.55 -6.16
C LEU A 138 -24.46 25.51 -6.32
N GLY A 139 -25.16 24.64 -5.58
CA GLY A 139 -26.61 24.57 -5.58
C GLY A 139 -27.26 25.83 -4.99
N GLU A 140 -26.71 26.35 -3.89
CA GLU A 140 -27.16 27.60 -3.25
C GLU A 140 -26.98 28.80 -4.19
N LEU A 141 -25.79 28.93 -4.80
CA LEU A 141 -25.53 29.96 -5.82
C LEU A 141 -26.50 29.88 -7.00
N GLY A 142 -26.84 28.66 -7.45
CA GLY A 142 -27.83 28.45 -8.51
C GLY A 142 -29.23 28.95 -8.13
N GLY A 143 -29.64 28.76 -6.87
CA GLY A 143 -30.88 29.29 -6.32
C GLY A 143 -30.91 30.82 -6.31
N GLU A 144 -29.86 31.44 -5.78
CA GLU A 144 -29.73 32.90 -5.74
C GLU A 144 -29.78 33.51 -7.15
N LEU A 145 -29.08 32.90 -8.12
CA LEU A 145 -29.12 33.34 -9.52
C LEU A 145 -30.52 33.26 -10.12
N HIS A 146 -31.28 32.21 -9.80
CA HIS A 146 -32.65 32.03 -10.27
C HIS A 146 -33.58 33.11 -9.70
N ASP A 147 -33.43 33.46 -8.43
CA ASP A 147 -34.23 34.50 -7.78
C ASP A 147 -33.95 35.89 -8.37
N VAL A 148 -32.68 36.22 -8.63
CA VAL A 148 -32.28 37.44 -9.34
C VAL A 148 -32.89 37.47 -10.75
N ARG A 149 -32.81 36.35 -11.48
CA ARG A 149 -33.39 36.23 -12.82
C ARG A 149 -34.91 36.42 -12.80
N ARG A 150 -35.58 35.91 -11.77
CA ARG A 150 -37.03 36.07 -11.58
C ARG A 150 -37.38 37.53 -11.32
N ALA A 151 -36.71 38.19 -10.38
CA ALA A 151 -36.92 39.60 -10.08
C ALA A 151 -36.74 40.49 -11.31
N SER A 152 -35.69 40.25 -12.11
CA SER A 152 -35.47 40.98 -13.37
C SER A 152 -36.62 40.79 -14.38
N ARG A 153 -37.20 39.58 -14.45
CA ARG A 153 -38.34 39.28 -15.31
C ARG A 153 -39.62 39.97 -14.84
N ASP A 154 -39.88 39.95 -13.54
CA ASP A 154 -41.03 40.61 -12.93
C ASP A 154 -40.99 42.12 -13.16
N ILE A 155 -39.80 42.74 -13.07
CA ILE A 155 -39.57 44.15 -13.42
C ILE A 155 -39.84 44.39 -14.90
N ALA A 156 -39.32 43.55 -15.80
CA ALA A 156 -39.54 43.70 -17.24
C ALA A 156 -41.03 43.63 -17.61
N GLU A 157 -41.79 42.71 -17.00
CA GLU A 157 -43.24 42.62 -17.18
C GLU A 157 -43.98 43.84 -16.61
N ALA A 158 -43.56 44.36 -15.45
CA ALA A 158 -44.14 45.56 -14.87
C ALA A 158 -43.93 46.79 -15.78
N VAL A 159 -42.73 46.94 -16.36
CA VAL A 159 -42.43 47.99 -17.33
C VAL A 159 -43.31 47.85 -18.58
N ALA A 160 -43.41 46.65 -19.16
CA ALA A 160 -44.26 46.40 -20.33
C ALA A 160 -45.75 46.68 -20.08
N ARG A 161 -46.26 46.33 -18.89
CA ARG A 161 -47.63 46.69 -18.46
C ARG A 161 -47.81 48.20 -18.38
N LEU A 162 -46.83 48.93 -17.84
CA LEU A 162 -46.88 50.39 -17.74
C LEU A 162 -46.90 51.04 -19.13
N GLU A 163 -46.05 50.56 -20.04
CA GLU A 163 -45.99 51.03 -21.43
C GLU A 163 -47.32 50.81 -22.17
N THR A 164 -47.93 49.65 -21.97
CA THR A 164 -49.27 49.34 -22.55
C THR A 164 -50.36 50.25 -21.96
N SER A 165 -50.27 50.57 -20.68
CA SER A 165 -51.22 51.49 -19.99
C SER A 165 -51.07 52.94 -20.43
N LEU A 166 -49.84 53.37 -20.75
CA LEU A 166 -49.50 54.69 -21.27
C LEU A 166 -49.83 54.84 -22.78
N THR A 167 -50.17 53.73 -23.46
CA THR A 167 -50.56 53.72 -24.87
C THR A 167 -52.03 53.31 -25.06
N PRO A 168 -53.03 54.05 -24.55
CA PRO A 168 -54.43 53.75 -24.85
C PRO A 168 -54.79 54.35 -26.22
N GLY A 169 -54.85 53.51 -27.24
CA GLY A 169 -55.55 53.82 -28.49
C GLY A 169 -54.82 54.78 -29.45
N SER A 170 -54.02 54.22 -30.35
CA SER A 170 -53.75 54.84 -31.66
C SER A 170 -53.97 53.85 -32.81
N GLU A 171 -55.05 53.06 -32.73
CA GLU A 171 -55.73 52.54 -33.92
C GLU A 171 -57.17 53.05 -33.90
N GLY A 172 -57.36 54.25 -34.42
CA GLY A 172 -58.63 54.60 -35.02
C GLY A 172 -58.54 54.32 -36.51
N PRO A 173 -59.38 53.44 -37.08
CA PRO A 173 -59.77 53.59 -38.47
C PRO A 173 -60.53 54.91 -38.57
N ARG A 174 -59.80 55.96 -38.96
CA ARG A 174 -60.40 57.19 -39.49
C ARG A 174 -61.02 56.83 -40.83
N GLU A 175 -62.28 56.39 -40.82
CA GLU A 175 -63.11 56.53 -42.02
C GLU A 175 -63.56 57.98 -42.07
N HIS A 176 -62.68 58.79 -42.66
CA HIS A 176 -63.00 60.13 -43.11
C HIS A 176 -63.98 59.98 -44.27
N ARG A 177 -65.23 60.30 -43.98
CA ARG A 177 -66.15 61.02 -44.87
C ARG A 177 -65.41 61.72 -46.02
N ASP A 178 -65.58 61.20 -47.24
CA ASP A 178 -65.56 61.99 -48.47
C ASP A 178 -66.83 61.60 -49.25
N ARG A 179 -67.81 62.50 -49.28
CA ARG A 179 -68.21 63.27 -50.47
C ARG A 179 -69.10 62.51 -51.45
N ALA A 180 -70.41 62.79 -51.39
CA ALA A 180 -71.23 63.37 -52.46
C ALA A 180 -72.71 63.26 -52.09
#